data_AF-A0A558F398-F1
#
_entry.id   AF-A0A558F398-F1
#
_cell.length_a   1.000
_cell.length_b   1.000
_cell.length_c   1.000
_cell.angle_alpha   90.00
_cell.angle_beta   90.00
_cell.angle_gamma   90.00
#
_symmetry.space_group_name_H-M   'P 1'
#
loop_
_entity.id
_entity.type
_entity.pdbx_description
1 polymer ?
#
loop_
_entity_poly.entity_id
_entity_poly.type
_entity_poly.pdbx_seq_one_letter_code
_entity_poly.pdbx_strand_id
1 'polypeptide(L)'
;ACLTAGRYRPAHKKSDTLRLADQRYLFGNRLTLSDLFLLPTLIRFEAVYCLHFKANLRPLQDYPALYDYLRRMTQREDVRRTIDMDHIKLHYYYSHNHINPTRIVPDGPQLAWLAQPA
;
A
#
# COMPACT_ATOMS: atom_id res chain seq x y z
N ALA A 1 22.37 -13.29 -33.81
CA ALA A 1 21.50 -12.18 -34.22
C ALA A 1 20.65 -11.78 -33.03
N CYS A 2 20.80 -10.54 -32.60
CA CYS A 2 20.00 -9.89 -31.55
C CYS A 2 18.51 -9.76 -31.95
N LEU A 3 17.68 -9.49 -30.93
CA LEU A 3 16.36 -8.81 -30.86
C LEU A 3 15.35 -9.68 -30.08
N THR A 4 14.75 -9.32 -28.94
CA THR A 4 14.88 -8.17 -28.02
C THR A 4 14.15 -8.60 -26.74
N ALA A 5 14.88 -9.03 -25.71
CA ALA A 5 14.33 -9.03 -24.35
C ALA A 5 14.15 -7.56 -23.98
N GLY A 6 12.89 -7.12 -23.92
CA GLY A 6 12.54 -5.78 -23.45
C GLY A 6 13.17 -5.58 -22.09
N ARG A 7 14.25 -4.78 -22.03
CA ARG A 7 14.90 -4.40 -20.76
C ARG A 7 13.87 -3.65 -19.94
N TYR A 8 13.28 -4.32 -18.95
CA TYR A 8 12.62 -3.64 -17.84
C TYR A 8 13.65 -2.69 -17.22
N ARG A 9 13.50 -1.38 -17.48
CA ARG A 9 14.27 -0.34 -16.79
C ARG A 9 13.50 -0.02 -15.51
N PRO A 10 14.02 -0.36 -14.31
CA PRO A 10 13.38 0.10 -13.09
C PRO A 10 13.58 1.62 -13.02
N ALA A 11 12.49 2.38 -13.13
CA ALA A 11 12.47 3.82 -12.81
C ALA A 11 12.53 4.08 -11.28
N HIS A 12 12.95 3.10 -10.48
CA HIS A 12 12.78 3.06 -9.02
C HIS A 12 13.82 3.87 -8.22
N LYS A 13 14.41 4.90 -8.80
CA LYS A 13 15.34 5.77 -8.07
C LYS A 13 14.99 7.24 -8.33
N LYS A 14 14.09 7.80 -7.51
CA LYS A 14 14.41 8.93 -6.60
C LYS A 14 13.21 9.76 -6.12
N SER A 15 12.04 9.77 -6.74
CA SER A 15 11.10 10.90 -6.49
C SER A 15 10.28 10.81 -5.21
N ASP A 16 9.67 9.65 -4.91
CA ASP A 16 8.51 9.64 -4.01
C ASP A 16 8.94 9.60 -2.53
N THR A 17 10.03 8.89 -2.22
CA THR A 17 10.62 8.87 -0.87
C THR A 17 11.19 10.23 -0.47
N LEU A 18 11.73 11.00 -1.42
CA LEU A 18 12.31 12.32 -1.12
C LEU A 18 11.26 13.31 -0.65
N ARG A 19 10.04 13.24 -1.19
CA ARG A 19 8.98 14.20 -0.86
C ARG A 19 8.47 14.04 0.57
N LEU A 20 8.29 12.80 1.02
CA LEU A 20 7.83 12.47 2.37
C LEU A 20 8.97 12.34 3.39
N ALA A 21 10.24 12.41 2.96
CA ALA A 21 11.38 12.38 3.88
C ALA A 21 11.41 13.58 4.81
N ASP A 22 11.15 14.78 4.27
CA ASP A 22 11.27 16.05 5.00
C ASP A 22 9.90 16.72 5.28
N GLN A 23 8.79 16.10 4.88
CA GLN A 23 7.45 16.69 4.99
C GLN A 23 6.46 15.78 5.72
N ARG A 24 5.51 16.40 6.43
CA ARG A 24 4.50 15.66 7.19
C ARG A 24 3.47 14.97 6.28
N TYR A 25 3.08 15.66 5.21
CA TYR A 25 2.09 15.27 4.21
C TYR A 25 2.64 15.48 2.81
N LEU A 26 1.90 15.04 1.78
CA LEU A 26 2.33 15.17 0.39
C LEU A 26 2.59 16.62 -0.04
N PHE A 27 1.96 17.63 0.55
CA PHE A 27 2.15 19.04 0.18
C PHE A 27 2.50 19.90 1.40
N GLY A 28 3.49 19.45 2.18
CA GLY A 28 4.00 20.18 3.34
C GLY A 28 3.37 19.75 4.66
N ASN A 29 2.94 20.71 5.47
CA ASN A 29 2.54 20.48 6.87
C ASN A 29 1.03 20.41 7.11
N ARG A 30 0.21 20.54 6.07
CA ARG A 30 -1.25 20.45 6.16
C ARG A 30 -1.75 19.25 5.36
N LEU A 31 -2.77 18.58 5.90
CA LEU A 31 -3.46 17.51 5.20
C LEU A 31 -4.20 18.09 3.99
N THR A 32 -4.07 17.43 2.84
CA THR A 32 -4.71 17.83 1.58
C THR A 32 -5.56 16.69 1.01
N LEU A 33 -6.38 17.00 -0.01
CA LEU A 33 -7.13 15.95 -0.73
C LEU A 33 -6.21 14.87 -1.29
N SER A 34 -5.02 15.23 -1.77
CA SER A 34 -4.06 14.28 -2.32
C SER A 34 -3.65 13.20 -1.31
N ASP A 35 -3.55 13.55 -0.02
CA ASP A 35 -3.28 12.57 1.04
C ASP A 35 -4.42 11.58 1.20
N LEU A 36 -5.66 12.07 1.13
CA LEU A 36 -6.87 11.24 1.20
C LEU A 36 -7.04 10.34 -0.02
N PHE A 37 -6.52 10.73 -1.20
CA PHE A 37 -6.50 9.88 -2.39
C PHE A 37 -5.38 8.83 -2.36
N LEU A 38 -4.23 9.13 -1.75
CA LEU A 38 -3.13 8.18 -1.64
C LEU A 38 -3.40 7.11 -0.57
N LEU A 39 -3.91 7.52 0.58
CA LEU A 39 -4.06 6.68 1.77
C LEU A 39 -4.77 5.34 1.51
N PRO A 40 -5.91 5.27 0.80
CA PRO A 40 -6.62 4.02 0.57
C PRO A 40 -5.82 3.04 -0.29
N THR A 41 -4.92 3.53 -1.13
CA THR A 41 -4.00 2.68 -1.91
C THR A 41 -2.95 2.04 -1.00
N LEU A 42 -2.39 2.81 -0.07
CA LEU A 42 -1.37 2.32 0.88
C LEU A 42 -1.93 1.28 1.85
N ILE A 43 -3.12 1.54 2.42
CA ILE A 43 -3.82 0.63 3.34
C ILE A 43 -4.02 -0.77 2.72
N ARG A 44 -4.33 -0.82 1.42
CA ARG A 44 -4.62 -2.08 0.70
C ARG A 44 -3.37 -2.75 0.14
N PHE A 45 -2.23 -2.08 0.16
CA PHE A 45 -1.06 -2.49 -0.60
C PHE A 45 -0.53 -3.86 -0.13
N GLU A 46 -0.18 -3.98 1.15
CA GLU A 46 0.40 -5.21 1.70
C GLU A 46 -0.60 -6.38 1.73
N ALA A 47 -1.85 -6.11 2.08
CA ALA A 47 -2.87 -7.15 2.26
C ALA A 47 -3.48 -7.67 0.96
N VAL A 48 -3.47 -6.86 -0.10
CA VAL A 48 -4.13 -7.21 -1.36
C VAL A 48 -3.17 -7.05 -2.53
N TYR A 49 -2.64 -5.85 -2.78
CA TYR A 49 -1.99 -5.56 -4.05
C TYR A 49 -0.70 -6.35 -4.27
N CYS A 50 0.08 -6.58 -3.21
CA CYS A 50 1.30 -7.37 -3.29
C CYS A 50 1.04 -8.78 -3.86
N LEU A 51 -0.01 -9.45 -3.39
CA LEU A 51 -0.31 -10.83 -3.79
C LEU A 51 -1.30 -10.88 -4.95
N HIS A 52 -2.48 -10.28 -4.79
CA HIS A 52 -3.59 -10.35 -5.75
C HIS A 52 -3.25 -9.72 -7.10
N PHE A 53 -2.60 -8.54 -7.07
CA PHE A 53 -2.17 -7.83 -8.28
C PHE A 53 -0.71 -8.04 -8.65
N LYS A 54 0.03 -8.88 -7.90
CA LYS A 54 1.45 -9.18 -8.14
C LYS A 54 2.35 -7.94 -8.07
N ALA A 55 1.94 -6.92 -7.31
CA ALA A 55 2.73 -5.72 -7.06
C ALA A 55 3.77 -5.97 -5.94
N ASN A 56 4.67 -6.93 -6.15
CA ASN A 56 5.54 -7.50 -5.10
C ASN A 56 7.04 -7.25 -5.34
N LEU A 57 7.43 -6.20 -6.09
CA LEU A 57 8.85 -5.89 -6.28
C LEU A 57 9.56 -5.57 -4.96
N ARG A 58 8.89 -4.82 -4.08
CA ARG A 58 9.34 -4.50 -2.72
C ARG A 58 8.12 -4.35 -1.80
N PRO A 59 8.17 -4.84 -0.55
CA PRO A 59 7.13 -4.60 0.43
C PRO A 59 7.08 -3.12 0.82
N LEU A 60 5.94 -2.67 1.35
CA LEU A 60 5.76 -1.27 1.73
C LEU A 60 6.72 -0.85 2.86
N GLN A 61 7.08 -1.79 3.75
CA GLN A 61 8.03 -1.60 4.85
C GLN A 61 9.44 -1.18 4.40
N ASP A 62 9.84 -1.52 3.17
CA ASP A 62 11.14 -1.12 2.61
C ASP A 62 11.18 0.37 2.19
N TYR A 63 10.06 1.08 2.30
CA TYR A 63 9.94 2.52 2.01
C TYR A 63 9.70 3.29 3.32
N PRO A 64 10.73 3.60 4.12
CA PRO A 64 10.57 4.08 5.49
C PRO A 64 9.73 5.36 5.59
N ALA A 65 10.00 6.37 4.75
CA ALA A 65 9.23 7.62 4.74
C ALA A 65 7.75 7.40 4.41
N LEU A 66 7.44 6.48 3.49
CA LEU A 66 6.08 6.15 3.08
C LEU A 66 5.37 5.29 4.14
N TYR A 67 6.10 4.37 4.77
CA TYR A 67 5.58 3.52 5.83
C TYR A 67 5.27 4.33 7.08
N ASP A 68 6.15 5.26 7.48
CA ASP A 68 5.90 6.18 8.58
C ASP A 68 4.74 7.14 8.29
N TYR A 69 4.60 7.59 7.04
CA TYR A 69 3.43 8.34 6.59
C TYR A 69 2.14 7.53 6.76
N LEU A 70 2.10 6.27 6.31
CA LEU A 70 0.95 5.38 6.48
C LEU A 70 0.62 5.17 7.96
N ARG A 71 1.61 4.86 8.80
CA ARG A 71 1.44 4.66 10.25
C ARG A 71 0.84 5.92 10.89
N ARG A 72 1.40 7.09 10.60
CA ARG A 72 0.93 8.36 11.15
C ARG A 72 -0.52 8.68 10.77
N MET A 73 -0.91 8.37 9.53
CA MET A 73 -2.28 8.58 9.06
C MET A 73 -3.26 7.60 9.69
N THR A 74 -2.89 6.32 9.78
CA THR A 74 -3.74 5.25 10.32
C THR A 74 -3.83 5.23 11.85
N GLN A 75 -2.90 5.89 12.54
CA GLN A 75 -2.98 6.14 13.99
C GLN A 75 -4.01 7.20 14.38
N ARG A 76 -4.52 8.00 13.43
CA ARG A 76 -5.61 8.93 13.74
C ARG A 76 -6.91 8.15 13.87
N GLU A 77 -7.64 8.37 14.96
CA GLU A 77 -8.88 7.63 15.25
C GLU A 77 -9.95 7.83 14.17
N ASP A 78 -10.06 9.03 13.60
CA ASP A 78 -11.00 9.34 12.53
C ASP A 78 -10.74 8.53 11.25
N VAL A 79 -9.47 8.31 10.91
CA VAL A 79 -9.06 7.43 9.80
C VAL A 79 -9.25 5.97 10.19
N ARG A 80 -8.79 5.58 11.37
CA ARG A 80 -8.75 4.19 11.82
C ARG A 80 -10.13 3.52 11.77
N ARG A 81 -11.16 4.23 12.22
CA ARG A 81 -12.55 3.74 12.24
C ARG A 81 -13.14 3.50 10.86
N THR A 82 -12.49 3.97 9.79
CA THR A 82 -12.91 3.76 8.40
C THR A 82 -12.26 2.52 7.75
N ILE A 83 -11.32 1.87 8.44
CA ILE A 83 -10.54 0.76 7.89
C ILE A 83 -11.14 -0.56 8.35
N ASP A 84 -11.78 -1.28 7.43
CA ASP A 84 -12.23 -2.65 7.61
C ASP A 84 -11.41 -3.58 6.69
N MET A 85 -10.40 -4.24 7.27
CA MET A 85 -9.50 -5.10 6.51
C MET A 85 -10.16 -6.40 6.03
N ASP A 86 -11.13 -6.91 6.78
CA ASP A 86 -11.84 -8.15 6.42
C ASP A 86 -12.73 -7.90 5.20
N HIS A 87 -13.48 -6.79 5.22
CA HIS A 87 -14.28 -6.38 4.07
C HIS A 87 -13.41 -6.09 2.84
N ILE A 88 -12.27 -5.41 3.02
CA ILE A 88 -11.31 -5.16 1.93
C ILE A 88 -10.84 -6.49 1.34
N LYS A 89 -10.29 -7.41 2.14
CA LYS A 89 -9.73 -8.67 1.64
C LYS A 89 -10.82 -9.51 0.96
N LEU A 90 -11.98 -9.64 1.59
CA LEU A 90 -13.11 -10.38 1.02
C LEU A 90 -13.50 -9.83 -0.35
N HIS A 91 -13.68 -8.50 -0.47
CA HIS A 91 -14.07 -7.89 -1.74
C HIS A 91 -13.08 -8.22 -2.87
N TYR A 92 -11.78 -8.09 -2.63
CA TYR A 92 -10.78 -8.32 -3.69
C TYR A 92 -10.60 -9.81 -4.04
N TYR A 93 -10.46 -10.68 -3.05
CA TYR A 93 -10.16 -12.09 -3.28
C TYR A 93 -11.38 -12.90 -3.72
N TYR A 94 -12.59 -12.48 -3.34
CA TYR A 94 -13.82 -13.19 -3.70
C TYR A 94 -14.44 -12.71 -5.02
N SER A 95 -14.47 -11.38 -5.25
CA SER A 95 -15.18 -10.80 -6.42
C SER A 95 -14.41 -10.97 -7.73
N HIS A 96 -13.07 -10.96 -7.70
CA HIS A 96 -12.24 -11.05 -8.90
C HIS A 96 -11.98 -12.50 -9.33
N ASN A 97 -13.04 -13.23 -9.71
CA ASN A 97 -12.97 -14.63 -10.16
C ASN A 97 -11.95 -14.89 -11.29
N HIS A 98 -11.70 -13.91 -12.15
CA HIS A 98 -10.74 -14.00 -13.26
C HIS A 98 -9.28 -13.92 -12.79
N ILE A 99 -9.01 -13.36 -11.61
CA ILE A 99 -7.68 -13.28 -11.00
C ILE A 99 -7.49 -14.41 -9.97
N ASN A 100 -8.51 -14.65 -9.15
CA ASN A 100 -8.50 -15.66 -8.09
C ASN A 100 -9.71 -16.61 -8.22
N PRO A 101 -9.65 -17.61 -9.13
CA PRO A 101 -10.77 -18.52 -9.37
C PRO A 101 -11.15 -19.36 -8.15
N THR A 102 -10.19 -19.66 -7.26
CA THR A 102 -10.40 -20.46 -6.06
C THR A 102 -11.13 -19.70 -4.95
N ARG A 103 -11.21 -18.36 -5.06
CA ARG A 103 -11.80 -17.45 -4.06
C ARG A 103 -11.22 -17.60 -2.65
N ILE A 104 -10.03 -18.18 -2.53
CA ILE A 104 -9.33 -18.30 -1.26
C ILE A 104 -8.91 -16.90 -0.83
N VAL A 105 -9.29 -16.51 0.39
CA VAL A 105 -8.86 -15.29 1.04
C VAL A 105 -7.67 -15.64 1.94
N PRO A 106 -6.46 -15.12 1.69
CA PRO A 106 -5.31 -15.40 2.55
C PRO A 106 -5.52 -14.81 3.95
N ASP A 107 -5.06 -15.49 5.01
CA ASP A 107 -5.14 -14.95 6.38
C ASP A 107 -4.13 -13.82 6.64
N GLY A 108 -2.92 -13.94 6.09
CA GLY A 108 -1.88 -12.93 6.21
C GLY A 108 -2.09 -11.68 5.33
N PRO A 109 -1.11 -10.76 5.31
CA PRO A 109 0.02 -10.66 6.23
C PRO A 109 -0.39 -10.02 7.56
N GLN A 110 0.44 -10.17 8.60
CA GLN A 110 0.28 -9.38 9.83
C GLN A 110 0.67 -7.92 9.55
N LEU A 111 -0.30 -7.02 9.69
CA LEU A 111 -0.13 -5.60 9.35
C LEU A 111 0.39 -4.85 10.57
N ALA A 112 1.71 -4.60 10.63
CA ALA A 112 2.32 -3.92 11.78
C ALA A 112 1.82 -2.47 11.96
N TRP A 113 1.49 -1.76 10.88
CA TRP A 113 0.85 -0.43 10.97
C TRP A 113 -0.60 -0.49 11.47
N LEU A 114 -1.24 -1.66 11.39
CA LEU A 114 -2.58 -1.88 11.93
C LEU A 114 -2.53 -2.29 13.42
N ALA A 115 -1.41 -2.80 13.93
CA ALA A 115 -1.31 -3.13 15.35
C ALA A 115 -1.42 -1.87 16.23
N GLN A 116 -2.19 -1.95 17.33
CA GLN A 116 -2.18 -0.88 18.34
C GLN A 116 -0.86 -0.92 19.10
N PRO A 117 -0.28 0.24 19.49
CA PRO A 117 0.72 0.24 20.54
C PRO A 117 0.06 -0.32 21.81
N ALA A 118 0.76 -1.24 22.48
CA ALA A 118 0.37 -1.73 23.80
C ALA A 118 0.29 -0.60 24.82
#